data_AF-A0A6G1RFP5-F1
#
_entry.id   AF-A0A6G1RFP5-F1
#
_cell.length_a   1.000
_cell.length_b   1.000
_cell.length_c   1.000
_cell.angle_alpha   90.00
_cell.angle_beta   90.00
_cell.angle_gamma   90.00
#
_symmetry.space_group_name_H-M   'P 1'
#
loop_
_entity.id
_entity.type
_entity.pdbx_description
1 polymer ?
#
loop_
_entity_poly.entity_id
_entity_poly.type
_entity_poly.pdbx_seq_one_letter_code
_entity_poly.pdbx_strand_id
1 'polypeptide(L)'
;MGDMTNSDFYSKNQRNEANHAGEFGCTLQELRSLMELRGTEAVVKIKETYGETEGLCRHLKTSPTEGLAGTAADLEKRKLIFGKNFIPPKKPKTFLQLVWEALQDVTLIILEIAAIISLGLSFYQPPGEGNEGCGTATGGAEDEGEAEAGWIEGAAILLSVICVVLVTAFNDWSKEKQFRGLQSRIEQEQKFTVVRG
;
A
#
# COMPACT_ATOMS: atom_id res chain seq x y z
N MET A 1 8.51 -9.38 8.76
CA MET A 1 7.93 -8.03 8.93
C MET A 1 6.45 -8.16 8.61
N GLY A 2 5.58 -8.18 9.62
CA GLY A 2 4.16 -8.51 9.41
C GLY A 2 3.44 -7.39 8.68
N ASP A 3 2.92 -7.67 7.48
CA ASP A 3 1.99 -6.80 6.78
C ASP A 3 0.75 -6.62 7.66
N MET A 4 0.63 -5.47 8.31
CA MET A 4 -0.62 -5.07 8.95
C MET A 4 -1.65 -4.90 7.86
N THR A 5 -2.58 -5.85 7.81
CA THR A 5 -3.73 -5.79 6.91
C THR A 5 -4.61 -4.62 7.32
N ASN A 6 -5.39 -4.07 6.39
CA ASN A 6 -6.27 -2.94 6.67
C ASN A 6 -7.22 -3.24 7.86
N SER A 7 -7.62 -4.51 8.00
CA SER A 7 -8.37 -5.08 9.14
C SER A 7 -7.70 -4.92 10.50
N ASP A 8 -6.37 -5.00 10.59
CA ASP A 8 -5.65 -4.89 11.85
C ASP A 8 -5.66 -3.45 12.39
N PHE A 9 -5.69 -2.46 11.48
CA PHE A 9 -5.83 -1.05 11.84
C PHE A 9 -7.21 -0.74 12.43
N TYR A 10 -8.28 -1.26 11.81
CA TYR A 10 -9.64 -1.14 12.35
C TYR A 10 -9.78 -1.81 13.72
N SER A 11 -9.17 -2.99 13.90
CA SER A 11 -9.23 -3.77 15.14
C SER A 11 -8.48 -3.10 16.30
N LYS A 12 -7.37 -2.41 16.01
CA LYS A 12 -6.57 -1.72 17.03
C LYS A 12 -7.22 -0.42 17.51
N ASN A 13 -7.93 0.30 16.63
CA ASN A 13 -8.77 1.45 17.04
C ASN A 13 -10.01 1.00 17.83
N GLN A 14 -10.55 -0.19 17.53
CA GLN A 14 -11.74 -0.73 18.18
C GLN A 14 -11.53 -1.11 19.66
N ARG A 15 -10.30 -1.45 20.06
CA ARG A 15 -9.98 -1.84 21.44
C ARG A 15 -10.01 -0.68 22.45
N ASN A 16 -10.04 0.57 21.97
CA ASN A 16 -10.04 1.76 22.82
C ASN A 16 -11.41 2.48 22.87
N GLU A 17 -12.41 1.99 22.13
CA GLU A 17 -13.76 2.58 22.10
C GLU A 17 -14.67 1.84 23.09
N ALA A 18 -14.59 2.23 24.36
CA ALA A 18 -15.57 1.81 25.35
C ALA A 18 -16.99 2.17 24.87
N ASN A 19 -17.93 1.23 24.99
CA ASN A 19 -19.37 1.35 24.71
C ASN A 19 -20.03 2.59 25.32
N HIS A 20 -19.81 3.77 24.74
CA HIS A 20 -20.45 5.00 25.15
C HIS A 20 -21.47 5.33 24.05
N ALA A 21 -22.74 4.96 24.29
CA ALA A 21 -23.85 5.61 23.59
C ALA A 21 -23.77 7.15 23.76
N GLY A 22 -23.04 7.62 24.78
CA GLY A 22 -22.77 9.03 25.00
C GLY A 22 -24.10 9.75 25.20
N GLU A 23 -24.25 10.90 24.53
CA GLU A 23 -25.51 11.64 24.52
C GLU A 23 -26.47 11.18 23.40
N PHE A 24 -26.06 10.21 22.59
CA PHE A 24 -26.89 9.63 21.54
C PHE A 24 -27.56 8.36 22.07
N GLY A 25 -28.71 8.01 21.50
CA GLY A 25 -29.43 6.80 21.90
C GLY A 25 -28.87 5.51 21.26
N CYS A 26 -27.77 5.60 20.50
CA CYS A 26 -27.19 4.47 19.79
C CYS A 26 -25.67 4.57 19.73
N THR A 27 -25.02 3.43 19.61
CA THR A 27 -23.57 3.26 19.53
C THR A 27 -23.10 3.07 18.10
N LEU A 28 -21.80 3.32 17.87
CA LEU A 28 -21.15 3.02 16.59
C LEU A 28 -21.31 1.54 16.19
N GLN A 29 -21.20 0.63 17.14
CA GLN A 29 -21.26 -0.81 16.88
C GLN A 29 -22.67 -1.23 16.44
N GLU A 30 -23.72 -0.70 17.07
CA GLU A 30 -25.11 -0.94 16.65
C GLU A 30 -25.38 -0.42 15.23
N LEU A 31 -24.86 0.76 14.90
CA LEU A 31 -24.99 1.33 13.56
C LEU A 31 -24.23 0.50 12.52
N ARG A 32 -23.04 -0.02 12.86
CA ARG A 32 -22.27 -0.92 11.98
C ARG A 32 -23.00 -2.22 11.72
N SER A 33 -23.52 -2.88 12.75
CA SER A 33 -24.31 -4.09 12.60
C SER A 33 -25.58 -3.85 11.76
N LEU A 34 -26.18 -2.67 11.86
CA LEU A 34 -27.30 -2.31 10.98
C LEU A 34 -26.87 -2.17 9.51
N MET A 35 -25.67 -1.64 9.25
CA MET A 35 -25.10 -1.51 7.91
C MET A 35 -24.71 -2.84 7.26
N GLU A 36 -24.65 -3.94 8.01
CA GLU A 36 -24.44 -5.30 7.48
C GLU A 36 -25.74 -5.89 6.90
N LEU A 37 -26.90 -5.45 7.40
CA LEU A 37 -28.21 -5.90 6.95
C LEU A 37 -28.63 -5.23 5.63
N ARG A 38 -29.51 -5.89 4.87
CA ARG A 38 -30.02 -5.39 3.58
C ARG A 38 -31.53 -5.60 3.46
N GLY A 39 -32.19 -4.72 2.70
CA GLY A 39 -33.60 -4.86 2.35
C GLY A 39 -34.51 -4.98 3.58
N THR A 40 -35.39 -5.99 3.56
CA THR A 40 -36.41 -6.23 4.59
C THR A 40 -35.81 -6.53 5.97
N GLU A 41 -34.67 -7.22 6.03
CA GLU A 41 -34.01 -7.57 7.29
C GLU A 41 -33.58 -6.32 8.06
N ALA A 42 -33.02 -5.33 7.36
CA ALA A 42 -32.64 -4.06 7.96
C ALA A 42 -33.88 -3.32 8.50
N VAL A 43 -34.98 -3.30 7.74
CA VAL A 43 -36.23 -2.66 8.16
C VAL A 43 -36.80 -3.30 9.42
N VAL A 44 -36.82 -4.64 9.48
CA VAL A 44 -37.27 -5.38 10.67
C VAL A 44 -36.39 -5.05 11.86
N LYS A 45 -35.06 -5.06 11.69
CA LYS A 45 -34.13 -4.74 12.77
C LYS A 45 -34.32 -3.32 13.31
N ILE A 46 -34.54 -2.34 12.43
CA ILE A 46 -34.83 -0.95 12.83
C ILE A 46 -36.13 -0.89 13.63
N LYS A 47 -37.18 -1.56 13.15
CA LYS A 47 -38.48 -1.58 13.81
C LYS A 47 -38.41 -2.21 15.20
N GLU A 48 -37.70 -3.33 15.34
CA GLU A 48 -37.54 -4.02 16.62
C GLU A 48 -36.68 -3.25 17.62
N THR A 49 -35.60 -2.62 17.14
CA THR A 49 -34.60 -1.99 18.03
C THR A 49 -34.95 -0.55 18.37
N TYR A 50 -35.52 0.18 17.41
CA TYR A 50 -35.77 1.63 17.52
C TYR A 50 -37.26 1.99 17.40
N GLY A 51 -38.16 1.01 17.36
CA GLY A 51 -39.60 1.22 17.13
C GLY A 51 -39.91 1.44 15.66
N GLU A 52 -39.32 2.46 15.03
CA GLU A 52 -39.39 2.78 13.60
C GLU A 52 -38.19 3.66 13.18
N THR A 53 -38.14 4.10 11.91
CA THR A 53 -37.11 5.02 11.39
C THR A 53 -37.07 6.36 12.14
N GLU A 54 -38.23 6.86 12.59
CA GLU A 54 -38.29 8.06 13.44
C GLU A 54 -37.57 7.87 14.77
N GLY A 55 -37.68 6.70 15.39
CA GLY A 55 -36.98 6.40 16.64
C GLY A 55 -35.47 6.42 16.44
N LEU A 56 -34.98 5.82 15.34
CA LEU A 56 -33.56 5.91 14.98
C LEU A 56 -33.12 7.37 14.78
N CYS A 57 -33.96 8.21 14.15
CA CYS A 57 -33.67 9.64 13.99
C CYS A 57 -33.59 10.38 15.33
N ARG A 58 -34.49 10.08 16.29
CA ARG A 58 -34.45 10.63 17.65
C ARG A 58 -33.17 10.22 18.39
N HIS A 59 -32.77 8.96 18.28
CA HIS A 59 -31.54 8.45 18.90
C HIS A 59 -30.29 9.11 18.31
N LEU A 60 -30.29 9.38 17.00
CA LEU A 60 -29.23 10.10 16.29
C LEU A 60 -29.33 11.63 16.39
N LYS A 61 -30.36 12.17 17.08
CA LYS A 61 -30.64 13.61 17.19
C LYS A 61 -30.65 14.30 15.83
N THR A 62 -31.37 13.73 14.87
CA THR A 62 -31.53 14.27 13.52
C THR A 62 -33.01 14.39 13.19
N SER A 63 -33.37 15.41 12.40
CA SER A 63 -34.70 15.52 11.83
C SER A 63 -34.83 14.64 10.57
N PRO A 64 -35.92 13.91 10.37
CA PRO A 64 -36.17 13.19 9.12
C PRO A 64 -36.36 14.13 7.90
N THR A 65 -36.81 15.36 8.15
CA THR A 65 -37.15 16.34 7.09
C THR A 65 -36.10 17.42 6.92
N GLU A 66 -35.48 17.86 8.02
CA GLU A 66 -34.49 18.96 8.03
C GLU A 66 -33.06 18.46 8.22
N GLY A 67 -32.88 17.17 8.56
CA GLY A 67 -31.57 16.57 8.75
C GLY A 67 -30.87 17.05 10.02
N LEU A 68 -29.56 17.24 9.92
CA LEU A 68 -28.70 17.69 11.01
C LEU A 68 -28.62 19.21 11.05
N ALA A 69 -28.58 19.78 12.26
CA ALA A 69 -28.39 21.22 12.48
C ALA A 69 -27.04 21.78 11.97
N GLY A 70 -26.12 20.91 11.54
CA GLY A 70 -24.91 21.29 10.80
C GLY A 70 -23.87 22.14 11.54
N THR A 71 -24.08 22.50 12.81
CA THR A 71 -23.15 23.35 13.57
C THR A 71 -21.78 22.69 13.70
N ALA A 72 -20.70 23.49 13.68
CA ALA A 72 -19.35 22.96 13.80
C ALA A 72 -19.15 22.14 15.09
N ALA A 73 -19.76 22.57 16.20
CA ALA A 73 -19.71 21.87 17.47
C ALA A 73 -20.41 20.50 17.42
N ASP A 74 -21.59 20.39 16.80
CA ASP A 74 -22.30 19.11 16.62
C ASP A 74 -21.49 18.16 15.72
N LEU A 75 -20.94 18.66 14.61
CA LEU A 75 -20.14 17.85 13.69
C LEU A 75 -18.86 17.32 14.33
N GLU A 76 -18.11 18.14 15.07
CA GLU A 76 -16.91 17.69 15.78
C GLU A 76 -17.25 16.68 16.87
N LYS A 77 -18.36 16.88 17.58
CA LYS A 77 -18.84 15.93 18.59
C LYS A 77 -19.22 14.58 17.97
N ARG A 78 -19.93 14.57 16.84
CA ARG A 78 -20.25 13.34 16.09
C ARG A 78 -18.99 12.65 15.59
N LYS A 79 -17.98 13.40 15.12
CA LYS A 79 -16.69 12.81 14.73
C LYS A 79 -15.95 12.18 15.91
N LEU A 80 -16.10 12.73 17.12
CA LEU A 80 -15.50 12.16 18.32
C LEU A 80 -16.17 10.84 18.74
N ILE A 81 -17.50 10.77 18.63
CA ILE A 81 -18.29 9.60 19.08
C ILE A 81 -18.39 8.50 18.02
N PHE A 82 -18.62 8.87 16.76
CA PHE A 82 -18.83 7.93 15.66
C PHE A 82 -17.63 7.81 14.70
N GLY A 83 -16.57 8.59 14.92
CA GLY A 83 -15.43 8.63 14.02
C GLY A 83 -15.68 9.41 12.72
N LYS A 84 -14.71 9.35 11.81
CA LYS A 84 -14.75 10.02 10.51
C LYS A 84 -15.15 9.03 9.42
N ASN A 85 -16.08 9.42 8.55
CA ASN A 85 -16.37 8.68 7.32
C ASN A 85 -15.30 8.95 6.26
N PHE A 86 -14.10 8.39 6.46
CA PHE A 86 -12.95 8.52 5.56
C PHE A 86 -12.29 7.17 5.43
N ILE A 87 -12.14 6.68 4.19
CA ILE A 87 -11.45 5.42 3.93
C ILE A 87 -9.96 5.75 3.78
N PRO A 88 -9.10 5.33 4.73
CA PRO A 88 -7.68 5.68 4.67
C PRO A 88 -7.04 5.06 3.42
N PRO A 89 -6.31 5.85 2.60
CA PRO A 89 -5.63 5.31 1.45
C PRO A 89 -4.48 4.40 1.90
N LYS A 90 -4.16 3.39 1.09
CA LYS A 90 -2.98 2.54 1.31
C LYS A 90 -1.74 3.43 1.32
N LYS A 91 -0.83 3.19 2.28
CA LYS A 91 0.45 3.91 2.35
C LYS A 91 1.23 3.70 1.05
N PRO A 92 1.80 4.77 0.46
CA PRO A 92 2.58 4.62 -0.76
C PRO A 92 3.82 3.79 -0.50
N LYS A 93 4.23 2.97 -1.47
CA LYS A 93 5.54 2.33 -1.42
C LYS A 93 6.63 3.39 -1.53
N THR A 94 7.68 3.23 -0.75
CA THR A 94 8.87 4.07 -0.89
C THR A 94 9.64 3.68 -2.14
N PHE A 95 10.40 4.60 -2.72
CA PHE A 95 11.24 4.30 -3.88
C PHE A 95 12.19 3.12 -3.60
N LEU A 96 12.77 3.05 -2.40
CA LEU A 96 13.64 1.93 -2.01
C LEU A 96 12.90 0.59 -1.90
N GLN A 97 11.63 0.59 -1.48
CA GLN A 97 10.82 -0.64 -1.50
C GLN A 97 10.54 -1.09 -2.93
N LEU A 98 10.30 -0.17 -3.85
CA LEU A 98 10.11 -0.47 -5.27
C LEU A 98 11.38 -0.99 -5.92
N VAL A 99 12.54 -0.41 -5.58
CA VAL A 99 13.85 -0.93 -5.99
C VAL A 99 14.06 -2.33 -5.44
N TRP A 100 13.78 -2.57 -4.15
CA TRP A 100 13.90 -3.89 -3.54
C TRP A 100 12.99 -4.94 -4.19
N GLU A 101 11.75 -4.56 -4.52
CA GLU A 101 10.80 -5.42 -5.22
C GLU A 101 11.24 -5.71 -6.66
N ALA A 102 11.80 -4.72 -7.36
CA ALA A 102 12.36 -4.91 -8.69
C ALA A 102 13.59 -5.84 -8.68
N LEU A 103 14.41 -5.79 -7.63
CA LEU A 103 15.56 -6.71 -7.47
C LEU A 103 15.16 -8.17 -7.20
N GLN A 104 13.91 -8.45 -6.82
CA GLN A 104 13.44 -9.82 -6.56
C GLN A 104 13.05 -10.60 -7.83
N ASP A 105 13.24 -10.02 -9.02
CA ASP A 105 13.08 -10.74 -10.28
C ASP A 105 14.14 -11.84 -10.40
N VAL A 106 13.68 -13.09 -10.57
CA VAL A 106 14.54 -14.28 -10.69
C VAL A 106 15.58 -14.10 -11.80
N THR A 107 15.24 -13.42 -12.88
CA THR A 107 16.17 -13.15 -13.99
C THR A 107 17.29 -12.21 -13.58
N LEU A 108 16.99 -11.14 -12.84
CA LEU A 108 17.99 -10.20 -12.35
C LEU A 108 18.88 -10.83 -11.28
N ILE A 109 18.32 -11.63 -10.38
CA ILE A 109 19.09 -12.38 -9.37
C ILE A 109 20.12 -13.30 -10.04
N ILE A 110 19.73 -14.02 -11.09
CA ILE A 110 20.66 -14.89 -11.84
C ILE A 110 21.79 -14.06 -12.46
N LEU A 111 21.47 -12.91 -13.06
CA LEU A 111 22.47 -12.02 -13.67
C LEU A 111 23.43 -11.42 -12.62
N GLU A 112 22.95 -11.06 -11.44
CA GLU A 112 23.78 -10.58 -10.33
C GLU A 112 24.73 -11.66 -9.82
N ILE A 113 24.23 -12.88 -9.60
CA ILE A 113 25.06 -14.02 -9.17
C ILE A 113 26.14 -14.31 -10.21
N ALA A 114 25.77 -14.35 -11.50
CA ALA A 114 26.71 -14.56 -12.59
C ALA A 114 27.78 -13.46 -12.63
N ALA A 115 27.39 -12.19 -12.48
CA ALA A 115 28.32 -11.06 -12.47
C ALA A 115 29.27 -11.08 -11.27
N ILE A 116 28.78 -11.45 -10.08
CA ILE A 116 29.62 -11.60 -8.87
C ILE A 116 30.63 -12.74 -9.06
N ILE A 117 30.21 -13.89 -9.61
CA ILE A 117 31.10 -15.02 -9.88
C ILE A 117 32.16 -14.61 -10.92
N SER A 118 31.76 -13.97 -12.02
CA SER A 118 32.70 -13.50 -13.05
C SER A 118 33.72 -12.53 -12.46
N LEU A 119 33.29 -11.53 -11.70
CA LEU A 119 34.20 -10.59 -11.01
C LEU A 119 35.12 -11.30 -10.02
N GLY A 120 34.59 -12.22 -9.22
CA GLY A 120 35.37 -12.97 -8.24
C GLY A 120 36.48 -13.80 -8.89
N LEU A 121 36.19 -14.41 -10.05
CA LEU A 121 37.17 -15.13 -10.85
C LEU A 121 38.19 -14.19 -11.51
N SER A 122 37.79 -12.99 -11.96
CA SER A 122 38.71 -11.99 -12.51
C SER A 122 39.80 -11.53 -11.53
N PHE A 123 39.51 -11.55 -10.22
CA PHE A 123 40.48 -11.19 -9.17
C PHE A 123 41.18 -12.41 -8.54
N TYR A 124 40.77 -13.63 -8.87
CA TYR A 124 41.36 -14.84 -8.34
C TYR A 124 42.52 -15.31 -9.23
N GLN A 125 43.75 -15.12 -8.77
CA GLN A 125 44.95 -15.59 -9.47
C GLN A 125 45.59 -16.74 -8.68
N PRO A 126 45.50 -17.99 -9.15
CA PRO A 126 46.08 -19.12 -8.43
C PRO A 126 47.61 -19.02 -8.41
N PRO A 127 48.28 -19.21 -7.26
CA PRO A 127 49.73 -19.20 -7.19
C PRO A 127 50.27 -20.56 -7.67
N GLY A 128 50.52 -20.69 -8.96
CA GLY A 128 51.25 -21.83 -9.51
C GLY A 128 50.76 -22.30 -10.88
N GLU A 129 51.74 -22.44 -11.76
CA GLU A 129 51.75 -23.19 -13.02
C GLU A 129 51.26 -22.46 -14.28
N GLY A 130 52.16 -22.47 -15.26
CA GLY A 130 52.08 -21.69 -16.48
C GLY A 130 51.14 -22.28 -17.52
N ASN A 131 50.72 -21.40 -18.41
CA ASN A 131 50.33 -21.67 -19.78
C ASN A 131 49.44 -22.89 -20.02
N GLU A 132 48.21 -22.90 -19.49
CA GLU A 132 47.10 -23.66 -20.10
C GLU A 132 45.80 -22.89 -19.88
N GLY A 133 45.32 -22.23 -20.94
CA GLY A 133 44.03 -21.54 -20.95
C GLY A 133 42.91 -22.53 -20.64
N CYS A 134 42.30 -22.39 -19.46
CA CYS A 134 41.07 -23.07 -19.10
C CYS A 134 40.06 -22.02 -18.66
N GLY A 135 39.39 -21.45 -19.66
CA GLY A 135 38.40 -20.39 -19.49
C GLY A 135 37.85 -19.91 -20.83
N THR A 136 37.65 -20.81 -21.80
CA THR A 136 36.93 -20.50 -23.04
C THR A 136 35.47 -20.18 -22.72
N ALA A 137 35.17 -18.88 -22.61
CA ALA A 137 33.91 -18.32 -23.04
C ALA A 137 34.22 -17.26 -24.11
N THR A 138 34.24 -17.73 -25.36
CA THR A 138 33.92 -16.96 -26.59
C THR A 138 34.50 -15.55 -26.75
N GLY A 139 35.58 -15.40 -27.53
CA GLY A 139 35.86 -14.15 -28.22
C GLY A 139 37.32 -13.87 -28.61
N GLY A 140 37.82 -14.53 -29.66
CA GLY A 140 38.83 -14.02 -30.62
C GLY A 140 40.07 -13.25 -30.14
N ALA A 141 41.23 -13.91 -30.30
CA ALA A 141 42.53 -13.36 -30.68
C ALA A 141 43.16 -12.25 -29.80
N GLU A 142 44.09 -12.69 -28.95
CA GLU A 142 45.43 -12.10 -28.74
C GLU A 142 45.50 -10.57 -28.61
N ASP A 143 45.37 -10.04 -27.39
CA ASP A 143 46.07 -8.81 -27.00
C ASP A 143 46.44 -8.81 -25.50
N GLU A 144 47.67 -8.43 -25.21
CA GLU A 144 48.37 -8.60 -23.92
C GLU A 144 47.84 -7.68 -22.78
N GLY A 145 46.65 -7.12 -22.96
CA GLY A 145 45.90 -6.32 -21.98
C GLY A 145 44.68 -7.02 -21.33
N GLU A 146 44.34 -8.25 -21.73
CA GLU A 146 43.12 -8.95 -21.27
C GLU A 146 43.09 -9.29 -19.77
N ALA A 147 44.26 -9.51 -19.15
CA ALA A 147 44.34 -9.80 -17.72
C ALA A 147 43.91 -8.60 -16.85
N GLU A 148 44.15 -7.36 -17.30
CA GLU A 148 43.74 -6.15 -16.56
C GLU A 148 42.28 -5.75 -16.85
N ALA A 149 41.70 -6.27 -17.92
CA ALA A 149 40.34 -5.95 -18.37
C ALA A 149 39.27 -6.98 -17.95
N GLY A 150 39.65 -8.13 -17.39
CA GLY A 150 38.70 -9.21 -17.05
C GLY A 150 37.57 -8.82 -16.10
N TRP A 151 37.80 -7.84 -15.20
CA TRP A 151 36.76 -7.35 -14.29
C TRP A 151 35.69 -6.47 -15.00
N ILE A 152 36.01 -5.94 -16.19
CA ILE A 152 35.16 -5.00 -16.92
C ILE A 152 33.86 -5.69 -17.36
N GLU A 153 33.91 -6.96 -17.77
CA GLU A 153 32.73 -7.71 -18.19
C GLU A 153 31.72 -7.85 -17.04
N GLY A 154 32.17 -8.34 -15.88
CA GLY A 154 31.31 -8.48 -14.70
C GLY A 154 30.82 -7.12 -14.17
N ALA A 155 31.67 -6.08 -14.24
CA ALA A 155 31.28 -4.72 -13.89
C ALA A 155 30.23 -4.13 -14.85
N ALA A 156 30.32 -4.42 -16.16
CA ALA A 156 29.35 -3.99 -17.15
C ALA A 156 27.98 -4.65 -16.92
N ILE A 157 27.95 -5.93 -16.55
CA ILE A 157 26.72 -6.64 -16.21
C ILE A 157 26.08 -6.03 -14.95
N LEU A 158 26.85 -5.80 -13.89
CA LEU A 158 26.34 -5.15 -12.67
C LEU A 158 25.77 -3.75 -12.95
N LEU A 159 26.50 -2.94 -13.72
CA LEU A 159 26.04 -1.59 -14.06
C LEU A 159 24.74 -1.64 -14.88
N SER A 160 24.64 -2.59 -15.82
CA SER A 160 23.43 -2.80 -16.63
C SER A 160 22.23 -3.16 -15.76
N VAL A 161 22.38 -4.12 -14.84
CA VAL A 161 21.31 -4.53 -13.90
C VAL A 161 20.86 -3.35 -13.03
N ILE A 162 21.81 -2.58 -12.46
CA ILE A 162 21.50 -1.40 -11.65
C ILE A 162 20.66 -0.40 -12.46
N CYS A 163 21.07 -0.09 -13.69
CA CYS A 163 20.33 0.82 -14.57
C CYS A 163 18.91 0.32 -14.84
N VAL A 164 18.73 -0.96 -15.17
CA VAL A 164 17.41 -1.56 -15.44
C VAL A 164 16.50 -1.51 -14.21
N VAL A 165 17.04 -1.82 -13.03
CA VAL A 165 16.30 -1.76 -11.75
C VAL A 165 15.87 -0.34 -11.44
N LEU A 166 16.76 0.65 -11.61
CA LEU A 166 16.44 2.06 -11.38
C LEU A 166 15.34 2.56 -12.33
N VAL A 167 15.42 2.21 -13.62
CA VAL A 167 14.39 2.58 -14.61
C VAL A 167 13.06 1.91 -14.27
N THR A 168 13.07 0.64 -13.90
CA THR A 168 11.87 -0.11 -13.49
C THR A 168 11.23 0.51 -12.26
N ALA A 169 12.00 0.74 -11.19
CA ALA A 169 11.52 1.35 -9.96
C ALA A 169 11.03 2.78 -10.17
N PHE A 170 11.68 3.56 -11.03
CA PHE A 170 11.25 4.92 -11.37
C PHE A 170 9.92 4.92 -12.14
N ASN A 171 9.77 4.00 -13.09
CA ASN A 171 8.52 3.83 -13.83
C ASN A 171 7.37 3.45 -12.90
N ASP A 172 7.59 2.50 -11.99
CA ASP A 172 6.56 2.04 -11.07
C ASP A 172 6.23 3.09 -10.00
N TRP A 173 7.22 3.83 -9.51
CA TRP A 173 7.00 4.97 -8.62
C TRP A 173 6.18 6.06 -9.29
N SER A 174 6.47 6.36 -10.56
CA SER A 174 5.74 7.34 -11.35
C SER A 174 4.29 6.92 -11.58
N LYS A 175 4.06 5.64 -11.93
CA LYS A 175 2.70 5.06 -12.06
C LYS A 175 1.93 5.17 -10.74
N GLU A 176 2.52 4.75 -9.62
CA GLU A 176 1.88 4.78 -8.31
C GLU A 176 1.48 6.21 -7.92
N LYS A 177 2.35 7.19 -8.18
CA LYS A 177 2.06 8.62 -7.95
C LYS A 177 0.87 9.10 -8.78
N GLN A 178 0.76 8.69 -10.05
CA GLN A 178 -0.35 9.03 -10.93
C GLN A 178 -1.67 8.38 -10.46
N PHE A 179 -1.65 7.09 -10.11
CA PHE A 179 -2.83 6.39 -9.60
C PHE A 179 -3.38 7.05 -8.33
N ARG A 180 -2.50 7.45 -7.42
CA ARG A 180 -2.90 8.19 -6.21
C ARG A 180 -3.52 9.54 -6.53
N GLY A 181 -2.98 10.25 -7.52
CA GLY A 181 -3.56 11.50 -8.00
C GLY A 181 -4.98 11.32 -8.55
N LEU A 182 -5.20 10.26 -9.33
CA LEU A 182 -6.54 9.91 -9.84
C LEU A 182 -7.48 9.50 -8.71
N GLN A 183 -7.04 8.66 -7.79
CA GLN A 183 -7.86 8.20 -6.66
C GLN A 183 -8.29 9.37 -5.77
N SER A 184 -7.38 10.31 -5.50
CA SER A 184 -7.69 11.53 -4.75
C SER A 184 -8.72 12.42 -5.45
N ARG A 185 -8.73 12.47 -6.79
CA ARG A 185 -9.73 13.23 -7.55
C ARG A 185 -11.09 12.53 -7.55
N ILE A 186 -11.12 11.22 -7.78
CA ILE A 186 -12.35 10.42 -7.75
C ILE A 186 -13.04 10.53 -6.38
N GLU A 187 -12.27 10.48 -5.29
CA GLU A 187 -12.81 10.64 -3.93
C GLU A 187 -13.47 12.03 -3.73
N GLN A 188 -12.92 13.09 -4.34
CA GLN A 188 -13.50 14.43 -4.29
C GLN A 188 -14.74 14.60 -5.18
N GLU A 189 -14.85 13.81 -6.24
CA GLU A 189 -15.98 13.86 -7.18
C GLU A 189 -17.21 13.11 -6.66
N GLN A 190 -17.04 12.11 -5.78
CA GLN A 190 -18.14 11.41 -5.13
C GLN A 190 -18.84 12.29 -4.08
N LYS A 191 -19.67 13.21 -4.56
CA LYS A 191 -20.50 14.08 -3.73
C LYS A 191 -21.87 13.45 -3.52
N PHE A 192 -22.36 13.54 -2.29
CA PHE A 192 -23.71 13.10 -1.93
C PHE A 192 -24.53 14.30 -1.51
N THR A 193 -25.76 14.37 -2.00
CA THR A 193 -26.73 15.37 -1.52
C THR A 193 -27.20 14.94 -0.14
N VAL A 194 -27.04 15.83 0.84
CA VAL A 194 -27.49 15.63 2.21
C VAL A 194 -28.41 16.78 2.60
N VAL A 195 -29.45 16.47 3.37
CA VAL A 195 -30.30 17.51 3.98
C VAL A 195 -29.64 17.93 5.29
N ARG A 196 -29.43 19.23 5.45
CA ARG A 196 -28.90 19.86 6.66
C ARG A 196 -29.66 21.18 6.88
N GLY A 197 -30.12 21.38 8.12
CA GLY A 197 -30.87 22.55 8.57
C GLY A 197 -29.98 23.56 9.27
#